data_AF-A0A833J5I5-F1
#
_entry.id   AF-A0A833J5I5-F1
#
_cell.length_a   1.000
_cell.length_b   1.000
_cell.length_c   1.000
_cell.angle_alpha   90.00
_cell.angle_beta   90.00
_cell.angle_gamma   90.00
#
_symmetry.space_group_name_H-M   'P 1'
#
loop_
_entity.id
_entity.type
_entity.pdbx_description
1 polymer ?
#
loop_
_entity_poly.entity_id
_entity_poly.type
_entity_poly.pdbx_seq_one_letter_code
_entity_poly.pdbx_strand_id
1 'polypeptide(L)'
;MSKEKEPVVRSLGDWKDLAETGRLGTCEPEQVVAACRGEEMRDGRLRGLLLDHLCGLARPYLIRRANKDMPNGGLDAVDDIVSKMALAIVDPTAKDGVGFGAAFYTKLQQRLADRHRAWRVQQGRIEPMPIDDETGEILEPPDAAGLTPEEAATVDDLIAGLEENHRRAFLLHRAGFPVSSKGECIATMLGVQPKTADAWIKKAVAHLREQLGLDR
;
A
#
# COMPACT_ATOMS: atom_id res chain seq x y z
N MET A 1 -12.99 -31.26 25.19
CA MET A 1 -11.72 -31.74 25.77
C MET A 1 -10.59 -31.22 24.91
N SER A 2 -10.12 -30.01 25.18
CA SER A 2 -9.04 -29.39 24.41
C SER A 2 -7.72 -29.93 24.94
N LYS A 3 -7.03 -30.75 24.14
CA LYS A 3 -5.65 -31.13 24.44
C LYS A 3 -4.80 -29.86 24.41
N GLU A 4 -4.26 -29.48 25.56
CA GLU A 4 -3.08 -28.64 25.68
C GLU A 4 -1.95 -29.37 24.92
N LYS A 5 -1.79 -29.06 23.63
CA LYS A 5 -0.65 -29.55 22.84
C LYS A 5 0.57 -28.76 23.35
N GLU A 6 1.37 -29.39 24.20
CA GLU A 6 2.71 -28.87 24.53
C GLU A 6 3.44 -28.51 23.22
N PRO A 7 4.13 -27.36 23.17
CA PRO A 7 4.87 -26.96 21.98
C PRO A 7 5.99 -27.98 21.75
N VAL A 8 5.91 -28.72 20.64
CA VAL A 8 7.00 -29.60 20.21
C VAL A 8 8.18 -28.72 19.83
N VAL A 9 9.14 -28.58 20.75
CA VAL A 9 10.41 -27.91 20.52
C VAL A 9 11.27 -28.82 19.67
N ARG A 10 11.60 -28.37 18.44
CA ARG A 10 12.44 -29.09 17.49
C ARG A 10 13.79 -28.43 17.36
N SER A 11 14.85 -29.22 17.19
CA SER A 11 16.19 -28.69 16.93
C SER A 11 16.29 -28.14 15.49
N LEU A 12 17.30 -27.31 15.23
CA LEU A 12 17.60 -26.83 13.87
C LEU A 12 17.86 -27.97 12.89
N GLY A 13 18.48 -29.07 13.34
CA GLY A 13 18.72 -30.26 12.53
C GLY A 13 17.42 -30.93 12.07
N ASP A 14 16.43 -31.01 12.96
CA ASP A 14 15.12 -31.59 12.65
C ASP A 14 14.37 -30.73 11.62
N TRP A 15 14.44 -29.40 11.74
CA TRP A 15 13.83 -28.50 10.76
C TRP A 15 14.47 -28.63 9.39
N LYS A 16 15.79 -28.81 9.34
CA LYS A 16 16.51 -29.02 8.10
C LYS A 16 16.11 -30.32 7.42
N ASP A 17 16.08 -31.43 8.17
CA ASP A 17 15.62 -32.72 7.65
C ASP A 17 14.19 -32.64 7.12
N LEU A 18 13.27 -32.03 7.88
CA LEU A 18 11.88 -31.85 7.46
C LEU A 18 11.73 -31.00 6.19
N ALA A 19 12.55 -29.95 6.05
CA ALA A 19 12.54 -29.08 4.88
C ALA A 19 13.10 -29.80 3.65
N GLU A 20 14.23 -30.51 3.78
CA GLU A 20 14.88 -31.21 2.68
C GLU A 20 14.09 -32.45 2.21
N THR A 21 13.39 -33.12 3.12
CA THR A 21 12.54 -34.27 2.80
C THR A 21 11.11 -33.92 2.39
N GLY A 22 10.76 -32.62 2.34
CA GLY A 22 9.42 -32.16 1.94
C GLY A 22 8.31 -32.49 2.95
N ARG A 23 8.66 -32.75 4.21
CA ARG A 23 7.75 -33.20 5.28
C ARG A 23 7.20 -32.06 6.14
N LEU A 24 7.47 -30.81 5.78
CA LEU A 24 6.96 -29.64 6.52
C LEU A 24 5.42 -29.63 6.64
N GLY A 25 4.69 -30.23 5.70
CA GLY A 25 3.23 -30.34 5.77
C GLY A 25 2.68 -31.18 6.92
N THR A 26 3.53 -31.92 7.65
CA THR A 26 3.12 -32.63 8.88
C THR A 26 3.22 -31.74 10.12
N CYS A 27 3.74 -30.52 9.99
CA CYS A 27 3.89 -29.57 11.08
C CYS A 27 2.73 -28.57 11.08
N GLU A 28 2.37 -28.09 12.27
CA GLU A 28 1.43 -26.97 12.37
C GLU A 28 2.13 -25.70 11.85
N PRO A 29 1.45 -24.86 11.04
CA PRO A 29 2.04 -23.64 10.50
C PRO A 29 2.62 -22.71 11.57
N GLU A 30 1.98 -22.63 12.74
CA GLU A 30 2.42 -21.87 13.90
C GLU A 30 3.82 -22.28 14.37
N GLN A 31 4.14 -23.59 14.34
CA GLN A 31 5.45 -24.11 14.71
C GLN A 31 6.51 -23.71 13.69
N VAL A 32 6.16 -23.71 12.40
CA VAL A 32 7.04 -23.29 11.31
C VAL A 32 7.33 -21.79 11.39
N VAL A 33 6.32 -20.98 11.73
CA VAL A 33 6.49 -19.54 12.00
C VAL A 33 7.42 -19.31 13.19
N ALA A 34 7.20 -20.01 14.30
CA ALA A 34 8.06 -19.91 15.48
C ALA A 34 9.52 -20.27 15.15
N ALA A 35 9.75 -21.31 14.35
CA ALA A 35 11.08 -21.70 13.89
C ALA A 35 11.75 -20.59 13.04
N CYS A 36 11.01 -19.98 12.10
CA CYS A 36 11.54 -18.87 11.29
C CYS A 36 12.02 -17.69 12.12
N ARG A 37 11.32 -17.43 13.24
CA ARG A 37 11.52 -16.31 14.17
C ARG A 37 12.51 -16.59 15.30
N GLY A 38 12.91 -17.85 15.48
CA GLY A 38 13.83 -18.23 16.55
C GLY A 38 15.18 -17.52 16.42
N GLU A 39 15.76 -17.09 17.54
CA GLU A 39 17.05 -16.39 17.57
C GLU A 39 18.21 -17.24 17.02
N GLU A 40 18.09 -18.56 17.12
CA GLU A 40 19.07 -19.52 16.60
C GLU A 40 18.99 -19.68 15.06
N MET A 41 17.93 -19.18 14.42
CA MET A 41 17.74 -19.27 12.98
C MET A 41 18.70 -18.31 12.25
N ARG A 42 19.90 -18.81 11.92
CA ARG A 42 20.93 -18.10 11.16
C ARG A 42 21.06 -18.58 9.72
N ASP A 43 20.53 -19.76 9.41
CA ASP A 43 20.55 -20.34 8.08
C ASP A 43 19.47 -19.69 7.21
N GLY A 44 19.90 -18.78 6.33
CA GLY A 44 19.02 -18.08 5.38
C GLY A 44 18.35 -19.02 4.37
N ARG A 45 19.01 -20.13 4.00
CA ARG A 45 18.44 -21.11 3.08
C ARG A 45 17.32 -21.89 3.77
N LEU A 46 17.57 -22.37 4.98
CA LEU A 46 16.53 -23.06 5.77
C LEU A 46 15.34 -22.12 6.02
N ARG A 47 15.60 -20.87 6.43
CA ARG A 47 14.54 -19.87 6.61
C ARG A 47 13.73 -19.66 5.32
N GLY A 48 14.39 -19.61 4.16
CA GLY A 48 13.73 -19.54 2.86
C GLY A 48 12.79 -20.72 2.61
N LEU A 49 13.25 -21.95 2.84
CA LEU A 49 12.42 -23.16 2.67
C LEU A 49 11.19 -23.18 3.58
N LEU A 50 11.35 -22.76 4.84
CA LEU A 50 10.23 -22.66 5.79
C LEU A 50 9.23 -21.58 5.37
N LEU A 51 9.70 -20.43 4.90
CA LEU A 51 8.84 -19.35 4.40
C LEU A 51 8.12 -19.73 3.12
N ASP A 52 8.79 -20.39 2.17
CA ASP A 52 8.19 -20.88 0.95
C ASP A 52 7.06 -21.87 1.25
N HIS A 53 7.28 -22.77 2.22
CA HIS A 53 6.23 -23.66 2.69
C HIS A 53 5.02 -22.89 3.24
N LEU A 54 5.23 -21.89 4.10
CA LEU A 54 4.16 -21.06 4.65
C LEU A 54 3.41 -20.27 3.56
N CYS A 55 4.13 -19.74 2.56
CA CYS A 55 3.53 -19.07 1.42
C CYS A 55 2.69 -20.03 0.57
N GLY A 56 3.18 -21.27 0.39
CA GLY A 56 2.47 -22.36 -0.29
C GLY A 56 1.19 -22.80 0.42
N LEU A 57 1.11 -22.65 1.75
CA LEU A 57 -0.13 -22.87 2.50
C LEU A 57 -1.07 -21.65 2.43
N ALA A 58 -0.52 -20.44 2.58
CA ALA A 58 -1.30 -19.21 2.65
C ALA A 58 -2.03 -18.88 1.33
N ARG A 59 -1.34 -18.98 0.18
CA ARG A 59 -1.90 -18.65 -1.14
C ARG A 59 -3.20 -19.40 -1.44
N PRO A 60 -3.24 -20.75 -1.50
CA PRO A 60 -4.47 -21.48 -1.82
C PRO A 60 -5.55 -21.33 -0.74
N TYR A 61 -5.17 -21.06 0.51
CA TYR A 61 -6.12 -20.77 1.58
C TYR A 61 -6.85 -19.43 1.34
N LEU A 62 -6.10 -18.40 0.95
CA LEU A 62 -6.61 -17.05 0.68
C LEU A 62 -7.36 -16.97 -0.66
N ILE A 63 -6.86 -17.57 -1.74
CA ILE A 63 -7.50 -17.55 -3.08
C ILE A 63 -8.94 -18.08 -3.03
N ARG A 64 -9.18 -19.10 -2.21
CA ARG A 64 -10.51 -19.70 -2.02
C ARG A 64 -11.49 -18.78 -1.28
N ARG A 65 -11.00 -17.75 -0.60
CA ARG A 65 -11.78 -16.85 0.27
C ARG A 65 -11.79 -15.41 -0.23
N ALA A 66 -10.91 -15.06 -1.16
CA ALA A 66 -10.84 -13.73 -1.73
C ALA A 66 -12.12 -13.42 -2.53
N ASN A 67 -12.69 -12.24 -2.29
CA ASN A 67 -13.77 -11.70 -3.10
C ASN A 67 -13.32 -11.55 -4.57
N LYS A 68 -14.11 -12.12 -5.49
CA LYS A 68 -13.87 -12.11 -6.93
C LYS A 68 -14.19 -10.76 -7.59
N ASP A 69 -14.92 -9.89 -6.91
CA ASP A 69 -15.23 -8.53 -7.39
C ASP A 69 -14.04 -7.57 -7.21
N MET A 70 -13.00 -7.99 -6.47
CA MET A 70 -11.78 -7.20 -6.34
C MET A 70 -10.95 -7.24 -7.62
N PRO A 71 -10.06 -6.24 -7.83
CA PRO A 71 -9.11 -6.24 -8.95
C PRO A 71 -8.39 -7.60 -9.09
N ASN A 72 -8.25 -8.05 -10.34
CA ASN A 72 -7.65 -9.34 -10.69
C ASN A 72 -8.27 -10.53 -9.92
N GLY A 73 -9.60 -10.53 -9.71
CA GLY A 73 -10.31 -11.59 -9.01
C GLY A 73 -9.89 -11.76 -7.54
N GLY A 74 -9.34 -10.70 -6.94
CA GLY A 74 -8.79 -10.69 -5.59
C GLY A 74 -7.39 -11.28 -5.46
N LEU A 75 -6.74 -11.70 -6.55
CA LEU A 75 -5.39 -12.27 -6.51
C LEU A 75 -4.35 -11.25 -6.04
N ASP A 76 -4.46 -9.98 -6.43
CA ASP A 76 -3.54 -8.94 -6.00
C ASP A 76 -3.59 -8.73 -4.48
N ALA A 77 -4.78 -8.85 -3.89
CA ALA A 77 -4.96 -8.80 -2.44
C ALA A 77 -4.31 -10.01 -1.75
N VAL A 78 -4.41 -11.20 -2.34
CA VAL A 78 -3.75 -12.40 -1.83
C VAL A 78 -2.23 -12.21 -1.84
N ASP A 79 -1.68 -11.76 -2.96
CA ASP A 79 -0.24 -11.60 -3.15
C ASP A 79 0.34 -10.56 -2.18
N ASP A 80 -0.34 -9.44 -2.01
CA ASP A 80 0.02 -8.41 -1.02
C ASP A 80 0.01 -8.97 0.41
N ILE A 81 -1.00 -9.74 0.79
CA ILE A 81 -1.09 -10.35 2.13
C ILE A 81 0.04 -11.36 2.35
N VAL A 82 0.32 -12.22 1.37
CA VAL A 82 1.36 -13.25 1.47
C VAL A 82 2.75 -12.61 1.57
N SER A 83 3.04 -11.59 0.77
CA SER A 83 4.30 -10.85 0.86
C SER A 83 4.46 -10.14 2.21
N LYS A 84 3.41 -9.46 2.71
CA LYS A 84 3.44 -8.82 4.03
C LYS A 84 3.59 -9.81 5.17
N MET A 85 2.95 -10.98 5.07
CA MET A 85 3.12 -12.07 6.03
C MET A 85 4.59 -12.54 6.07
N ALA A 86 5.20 -12.81 4.92
CA ALA A 86 6.59 -13.26 4.86
C ALA A 86 7.54 -12.23 5.49
N LEU A 87 7.37 -10.94 5.15
CA LEU A 87 8.16 -9.86 5.74
C LEU A 87 7.96 -9.76 7.26
N ALA A 88 6.72 -9.83 7.74
CA ALA A 88 6.42 -9.77 9.17
C ALA A 88 6.96 -10.97 9.95
N ILE A 89 7.03 -12.14 9.34
CA ILE A 89 7.61 -13.33 9.97
C ILE A 89 9.12 -13.17 10.12
N VAL A 90 9.82 -12.65 9.10
CA VAL A 90 11.27 -12.45 9.16
C VAL A 90 11.66 -11.30 10.08
N ASP A 91 10.86 -10.25 10.17
CA ASP A 91 11.11 -9.13 11.06
C ASP A 91 10.87 -9.52 12.53
N PRO A 92 11.92 -9.56 13.39
CA PRO A 92 11.77 -9.96 14.78
C PRO A 92 10.89 -8.99 15.59
N THR A 93 10.76 -7.73 15.16
CA THR A 93 9.99 -6.69 15.86
C THR A 93 8.54 -6.61 15.41
N ALA A 94 8.19 -7.21 14.27
CA ALA A 94 6.84 -7.15 13.73
C ALA A 94 5.84 -7.91 14.63
N LYS A 95 4.88 -7.16 15.19
CA LYS A 95 3.77 -7.71 15.99
C LYS A 95 2.94 -8.75 15.21
N ASP A 96 2.83 -8.55 13.91
CA ASP A 96 2.15 -9.48 13.02
C ASP A 96 2.81 -10.85 12.99
N GLY A 97 4.15 -10.90 12.96
CA GLY A 97 4.89 -12.16 13.00
C GLY A 97 4.62 -12.96 14.27
N VAL A 98 4.52 -12.28 15.42
CA VAL A 98 4.08 -12.90 16.68
C VAL A 98 2.65 -13.43 16.57
N GLY A 99 1.75 -12.64 15.97
CA GLY A 99 0.37 -13.06 15.72
C GLY A 99 0.27 -14.32 14.85
N PHE A 100 1.06 -14.41 13.78
CA PHE A 100 1.10 -15.59 12.91
C PHE A 100 1.65 -16.83 13.62
N GLY A 101 2.55 -16.66 14.60
CA GLY A 101 3.03 -17.76 15.44
C GLY A 101 1.99 -18.26 16.46
N ALA A 102 0.95 -17.48 16.75
CA ALA A 102 -0.11 -17.85 17.69
C ALA A 102 -1.35 -18.44 17.01
N ALA A 103 -1.74 -17.89 15.85
CA ALA A 103 -2.93 -18.32 15.12
C ALA A 103 -2.83 -17.97 13.63
N PHE A 104 -2.16 -18.83 12.85
CA PHE A 104 -1.76 -18.57 11.47
C PHE A 104 -2.96 -18.28 10.56
N TYR A 105 -3.91 -19.22 10.48
CA TYR A 105 -5.07 -19.10 9.59
C TYR A 105 -6.01 -17.97 10.00
N THR A 106 -6.22 -17.78 11.32
CA THR A 106 -7.04 -16.68 11.84
C THR A 106 -6.45 -15.32 11.45
N LYS A 107 -5.12 -15.18 11.50
CA LYS A 107 -4.44 -13.95 11.07
C LYS A 107 -4.54 -13.70 9.57
N LEU A 108 -4.39 -14.74 8.75
CA LEU A 108 -4.62 -14.63 7.31
C LEU A 108 -6.05 -14.16 7.00
N GLN A 109 -7.04 -14.73 7.68
CA GLN A 109 -8.43 -14.31 7.52
C GLN A 109 -8.68 -12.86 7.98
N GLN A 110 -8.08 -12.44 9.09
CA GLN A 110 -8.14 -11.04 9.54
C GLN A 110 -7.55 -10.09 8.50
N ARG A 111 -6.37 -10.42 7.95
CA ARG A 111 -5.70 -9.60 6.92
C ARG A 111 -6.52 -9.51 5.64
N LEU A 112 -7.16 -10.61 5.24
CA LEU A 112 -8.08 -10.61 4.10
C LEU A 112 -9.32 -9.74 4.35
N ALA A 113 -9.91 -9.84 5.54
CA ALA A 113 -11.06 -9.01 5.92
C ALA A 113 -10.71 -7.52 5.96
N ASP A 114 -9.53 -7.17 6.49
CA ASP A 114 -9.03 -5.79 6.48
C ASP A 114 -8.84 -5.28 5.04
N ARG A 115 -8.28 -6.11 4.16
CA ARG A 115 -8.10 -5.76 2.75
C ARG A 115 -9.44 -5.56 2.03
N HIS A 116 -10.45 -6.38 2.33
CA HIS A 116 -11.82 -6.19 1.83
C HIS A 116 -12.46 -4.91 2.35
N ARG A 117 -12.28 -4.56 3.62
CA ARG A 117 -12.77 -3.29 4.19
C ARG A 117 -12.11 -2.09 3.49
N ALA A 118 -10.78 -2.12 3.34
CA ALA A 118 -10.04 -1.08 2.64
C ALA A 118 -10.51 -0.92 1.19
N TRP A 119 -10.72 -2.03 0.48
CA TRP A 119 -11.26 -2.01 -0.87
C TRP A 119 -12.68 -1.42 -0.93
N ARG A 120 -13.59 -1.79 -0.02
CA ARG A 120 -14.94 -1.20 0.04
C ARG A 120 -14.92 0.30 0.30
N VAL A 121 -14.05 0.77 1.19
CA VAL A 121 -13.87 2.22 1.42
C VAL A 121 -13.33 2.90 0.17
N GLN A 122 -12.41 2.27 -0.56
CA GLN A 122 -11.90 2.80 -1.81
C GLN A 122 -12.98 2.84 -2.89
N GLN A 123 -13.82 1.81 -3.01
CA GLN A 123 -14.97 1.79 -3.92
C GLN A 123 -15.98 2.89 -3.59
N GLY A 124 -16.30 3.11 -2.31
CA GLY A 124 -17.20 4.20 -1.90
C GLY A 124 -16.61 5.60 -2.03
N ARG A 125 -15.30 5.72 -2.30
CA ARG A 125 -14.61 6.99 -2.59
C ARG A 125 -14.45 7.25 -4.08
N ILE A 126 -14.64 6.22 -4.92
CA ILE A 126 -14.84 6.43 -6.35
C ILE A 126 -16.25 7.01 -6.44
N GLU A 127 -16.36 8.33 -6.63
CA GLU A 127 -17.65 8.94 -6.96
C GLU A 127 -18.24 8.17 -8.15
N PRO A 128 -19.52 7.76 -8.09
CA PRO A 128 -20.15 7.22 -9.28
C PRO A 128 -20.00 8.26 -10.37
N MET A 129 -19.50 7.83 -11.54
CA MET A 129 -19.37 8.74 -12.67
C MET A 129 -20.72 9.41 -12.90
N PRO A 130 -20.76 10.76 -12.99
CA PRO A 130 -22.02 11.45 -13.16
C PRO A 130 -22.66 10.93 -14.45
N ILE A 131 -23.92 10.54 -14.35
CA ILE A 131 -24.72 10.12 -15.49
C ILE A 131 -25.45 11.37 -15.92
N ASP A 132 -25.51 11.64 -17.22
CA ASP A 132 -26.39 12.68 -17.73
C ASP A 132 -27.84 12.23 -17.49
N ASP A 133 -28.55 12.97 -16.65
CA ASP A 133 -29.93 12.67 -16.26
C ASP A 133 -30.93 12.72 -17.43
N GLU A 134 -30.57 13.35 -18.57
CA GLU A 134 -31.43 13.45 -19.76
C GLU A 134 -31.17 12.33 -20.78
N THR A 135 -29.90 11.96 -20.99
CA THR A 135 -29.50 11.00 -22.03
C THR A 135 -29.23 9.60 -21.48
N GLY A 136 -29.00 9.47 -20.17
CA GLY A 136 -28.59 8.23 -19.52
C GLY A 136 -27.18 7.78 -19.89
N GLU A 137 -26.42 8.64 -20.59
CA GLU A 137 -25.04 8.36 -20.97
C GLU A 137 -24.10 8.56 -19.79
N ILE A 138 -23.09 7.70 -19.76
CA ILE A 138 -22.01 7.78 -18.80
C ILE A 138 -21.15 9.00 -19.18
N LEU A 139 -21.08 10.03 -18.33
CA LEU A 139 -20.14 11.13 -18.56
C LEU A 139 -18.73 10.60 -18.29
N GLU A 140 -17.96 10.36 -19.35
CA GLU A 140 -16.56 9.99 -19.22
C GLU A 140 -15.82 11.11 -18.47
N PRO A 141 -15.03 10.80 -17.43
CA PRO A 141 -14.22 11.80 -16.77
C PRO A 141 -13.27 12.43 -17.81
N PRO A 142 -13.10 13.77 -17.81
CA PRO A 142 -12.20 14.43 -18.73
C PRO A 142 -10.83 13.79 -18.61
N ASP A 143 -10.28 13.37 -19.75
CA ASP A 143 -9.06 12.60 -19.83
C ASP A 143 -7.94 13.30 -19.02
N ALA A 144 -7.49 12.67 -17.94
CA ALA A 144 -6.46 13.22 -17.06
C ALA A 144 -5.10 13.41 -17.78
N ALA A 145 -5.00 12.98 -19.05
CA ALA A 145 -3.82 13.08 -19.89
C ALA A 145 -3.86 14.18 -20.96
N GLY A 146 -4.93 14.97 -21.11
CA GLY A 146 -4.98 15.96 -22.18
C GLY A 146 -5.85 17.15 -21.86
N LEU A 147 -5.26 18.20 -21.29
CA LEU A 147 -5.78 19.53 -21.58
C LEU A 147 -5.78 19.67 -23.11
N THR A 148 -6.92 20.01 -23.70
CA THR A 148 -6.94 20.46 -25.09
C THR A 148 -5.96 21.62 -25.25
N PRO A 149 -5.40 21.89 -26.45
CA PRO A 149 -4.51 23.02 -26.65
C PRO A 149 -5.10 24.36 -26.17
N GLU A 150 -6.42 24.51 -26.23
CA GLU A 150 -7.16 25.68 -25.74
C GLU A 150 -7.22 25.74 -24.21
N GLU A 151 -7.47 24.60 -23.55
CA GLU A 151 -7.42 24.51 -22.08
C GLU A 151 -6.01 24.67 -21.54
N ALA A 152 -5.00 24.15 -22.25
CA ALA A 152 -3.59 24.34 -21.91
C ALA A 152 -3.19 25.82 -22.00
N ALA A 153 -3.60 26.52 -23.06
CA ALA A 153 -3.40 27.96 -23.21
C ALA A 153 -4.11 28.75 -22.10
N THR A 154 -5.35 28.35 -21.75
CA THR A 154 -6.11 28.97 -20.66
C THR A 154 -5.39 28.78 -19.31
N VAL A 155 -4.87 27.58 -19.04
CA VAL A 155 -4.09 27.29 -17.83
C VAL A 155 -2.80 28.12 -17.80
N ASP A 156 -2.11 28.27 -18.93
CA ASP A 156 -0.89 29.08 -19.02
C ASP A 156 -1.19 30.58 -18.80
N ASP A 157 -2.29 31.10 -19.32
CA ASP A 157 -2.74 32.48 -19.09
C ASP A 157 -3.10 32.73 -17.62
N LEU A 158 -3.79 31.78 -16.97
CA LEU A 158 -4.11 31.84 -15.54
C LEU A 158 -2.84 31.81 -14.68
N ILE A 159 -1.88 30.95 -15.02
CA ILE A 159 -0.60 30.88 -14.32
C ILE A 159 0.22 32.15 -14.56
N ALA A 160 0.17 32.76 -15.75
CA ALA A 160 0.86 33.99 -16.07
C ALA A 160 0.37 35.18 -15.21
N GLY A 161 -0.93 35.19 -14.86
CA GLY A 161 -1.57 36.17 -13.98
C GLY A 161 -1.14 36.13 -12.52
N LEU A 162 -0.45 35.06 -12.07
CA LEU A 162 0.05 34.96 -10.71
C LEU A 162 1.23 35.91 -10.45
N GLU A 163 1.30 36.43 -9.23
CA GLU A 163 2.46 37.17 -8.73
C GLU A 163 3.75 36.34 -8.92
N GLU A 164 4.84 36.98 -9.35
CA GLU A 164 6.06 36.30 -9.79
C GLU A 164 6.61 35.26 -8.80
N ASN A 165 6.62 35.58 -7.51
CA ASN A 165 7.08 34.67 -6.45
C ASN A 165 6.14 33.49 -6.24
N HIS A 166 4.83 33.75 -6.29
CA HIS A 166 3.78 32.73 -6.17
C HIS A 166 3.77 31.80 -7.38
N ARG A 167 3.93 32.35 -8.59
CA ARG A 167 4.03 31.63 -9.86
C ARG A 167 5.22 30.68 -9.85
N ARG A 168 6.41 31.16 -9.47
CA ARG A 168 7.63 30.33 -9.41
C ARG A 168 7.51 29.20 -8.38
N ALA A 169 6.94 29.48 -7.21
CA ALA A 169 6.67 28.46 -6.20
C ALA A 169 5.65 27.41 -6.67
N PHE A 170 4.58 27.86 -7.33
CA PHE A 170 3.56 27.00 -7.89
C PHE A 170 4.08 26.11 -9.03
N LEU A 171 4.90 26.64 -9.94
CA LEU A 171 5.50 25.86 -11.03
C LEU A 171 6.45 24.77 -10.51
N LEU A 172 7.26 25.08 -9.49
CA LEU A 172 8.13 24.08 -8.86
C LEU A 172 7.30 23.02 -8.12
N HIS A 173 6.17 23.41 -7.52
CA HIS A 173 5.24 22.47 -6.90
C HIS A 173 4.58 21.56 -7.95
N ARG A 174 4.13 22.12 -9.07
CA ARG A 174 3.57 21.38 -10.23
C ARG A 174 4.59 20.41 -10.84
N ALA A 175 5.88 20.77 -10.84
CA ALA A 175 6.97 19.90 -11.29
C ALA A 175 7.34 18.77 -10.29
N GLY A 176 6.68 18.72 -9.11
CA GLY A 176 6.84 17.64 -8.13
C GLY A 176 7.90 17.90 -7.05
N PHE A 177 8.44 19.12 -6.95
CA PHE A 177 9.41 19.43 -5.89
C PHE A 177 8.74 19.57 -4.52
N PRO A 178 9.31 19.00 -3.44
CA PRO A 178 8.73 19.07 -2.11
C PRO A 178 8.97 20.44 -1.44
N VAL A 179 8.06 20.83 -0.53
CA VAL A 179 8.28 21.94 0.40
C VAL A 179 8.98 21.40 1.65
N SER A 180 10.31 21.41 1.64
CA SER A 180 11.16 20.87 2.71
C SER A 180 12.24 21.89 3.10
N SER A 181 12.90 21.67 4.23
CA SER A 181 14.12 22.37 4.64
C SER A 181 15.42 21.64 4.26
N LYS A 182 15.31 20.44 3.68
CA LYS A 182 16.44 19.56 3.36
C LYS A 182 16.28 18.94 1.97
N GLY A 183 17.39 18.89 1.22
CA GLY A 183 17.45 18.34 -0.13
C GLY A 183 17.08 19.34 -1.22
N GLU A 184 16.94 18.86 -2.46
CA GLU A 184 16.38 19.64 -3.56
C GLU A 184 14.90 19.90 -3.31
N CYS A 185 14.58 21.12 -2.89
CA CYS A 185 13.25 21.51 -2.48
C CYS A 185 12.97 22.97 -2.86
N ILE A 186 11.68 23.32 -2.94
CA ILE A 186 11.21 24.62 -3.42
C ILE A 186 11.84 25.77 -2.62
N ALA A 187 12.00 25.58 -1.31
CA ALA A 187 12.63 26.55 -0.40
C ALA A 187 14.08 26.86 -0.80
N THR A 188 14.88 25.83 -1.11
CA THR A 188 16.27 25.98 -1.55
C THR A 188 16.36 26.60 -2.94
N MET A 189 15.47 26.22 -3.87
CA MET A 189 15.45 26.74 -5.24
C MET A 189 15.02 28.21 -5.34
N LEU A 190 14.18 28.67 -4.41
CA LEU A 190 13.71 30.06 -4.34
C LEU A 190 14.48 30.92 -3.33
N GLY A 191 15.41 30.34 -2.57
CA GLY A 191 16.18 31.06 -1.56
C GLY A 191 15.35 31.57 -0.39
N VAL A 192 14.24 30.89 -0.04
CA VAL A 192 13.31 31.30 1.03
C VAL A 192 13.12 30.23 2.08
N GLN A 193 12.52 30.59 3.21
CA GLN A 193 12.14 29.61 4.23
C GLN A 193 11.01 28.69 3.72
N PRO A 194 10.99 27.41 4.12
CA PRO A 194 9.95 26.47 3.70
C PRO A 194 8.52 26.93 4.04
N LYS A 195 8.34 27.62 5.17
CA LYS A 195 7.06 28.22 5.55
C LYS A 195 6.60 29.31 4.58
N THR A 196 7.53 30.10 4.05
CA THR A 196 7.25 31.13 3.06
C THR A 196 6.91 30.52 1.71
N ALA A 197 7.63 29.48 1.29
CA ALA A 197 7.32 28.73 0.07
C ALA A 197 5.92 28.07 0.14
N ASP A 198 5.57 27.45 1.28
CA ASP A 198 4.24 26.88 1.52
C ASP A 198 3.13 27.96 1.46
N ALA A 199 3.36 29.12 2.08
CA ALA A 199 2.42 30.23 2.04
C ALA A 199 2.21 30.77 0.61
N TRP A 200 3.28 30.84 -0.18
CA TRP A 200 3.22 31.25 -1.59
C TRP A 200 2.43 30.28 -2.46
N ILE A 201 2.62 28.97 -2.27
CA ILE A 201 1.84 27.94 -2.99
C ILE A 201 0.37 28.03 -2.61
N LYS A 202 0.06 28.16 -1.30
CA LYS A 202 -1.33 28.29 -0.83
C LYS A 202 -2.03 29.54 -1.39
N LYS A 203 -1.34 30.68 -1.45
CA LYS A 203 -1.86 31.90 -2.07
C LYS A 203 -2.07 31.75 -3.57
N ALA A 204 -1.15 31.09 -4.27
CA ALA A 204 -1.30 30.80 -5.70
C ALA A 204 -2.53 29.93 -5.97
N VAL A 205 -2.70 28.84 -5.19
CA VAL A 205 -3.85 27.94 -5.33
C VAL A 205 -5.16 28.64 -5.01
N ALA A 206 -5.20 29.46 -3.95
CA ALA A 206 -6.39 30.25 -3.61
C ALA A 206 -6.78 31.22 -4.73
N HIS A 207 -5.81 31.93 -5.33
CA HIS A 207 -6.07 32.84 -6.43
C HIS A 207 -6.60 32.12 -7.69
N LEU A 208 -6.04 30.95 -8.01
CA LEU A 208 -6.53 30.14 -9.12
C LEU A 208 -7.95 29.60 -8.87
N ARG A 209 -8.28 29.23 -7.63
CA ARG A 209 -9.63 28.79 -7.25
C ARG A 209 -10.66 29.91 -7.37
N GLU A 210 -10.30 31.11 -6.95
CA GLU A 210 -11.14 32.30 -7.09
C GLU A 210 -11.41 32.63 -8.57
N GLN A 211 -10.39 32.59 -9.41
CA GLN A 211 -10.54 32.81 -10.86
C GLN A 211 -11.36 31.74 -11.58
N LEU A 212 -11.31 30.50 -11.10
CA LEU A 212 -12.09 29.38 -11.63
C LEU A 212 -13.52 29.30 -11.03
N GLY A 213 -13.87 30.19 -10.09
CA GLY A 213 -15.19 30.23 -9.47
C GLY A 213 -15.50 29.03 -8.54
N LEU A 214 -14.47 28.34 -8.06
CA LEU A 214 -14.58 27.12 -7.24
C LEU A 214 -14.80 27.38 -5.74
N ASP A 215 -14.79 28.65 -5.31
CA ASP A 215 -15.01 29.08 -3.91
C ASP A 215 -16.47 29.57 -3.67
N ARG A 216 -17.48 28.91 -4.26
CA ARG A 216 -18.90 29.14 -3.94
C ARG A 216 -19.38 28.33 -2.74
#